data_AF-A0A923K6V8-F1
#
_entry.id   AF-A0A923K6V8-F1
#
_cell.length_a   1.000
_cell.length_b   1.000
_cell.length_c   1.000
_cell.angle_alpha   90.00
_cell.angle_beta   90.00
_cell.angle_gamma   90.00
#
_symmetry.space_group_name_H-M   'P 1'
#
loop_
_entity.id
_entity.type
_entity.pdbx_description
1 polymer ?
#
loop_
_entity_poly.entity_id
_entity_poly.type
_entity_poly.pdbx_seq_one_letter_code
_entity_poly.pdbx_strand_id
1 'polypeptide(L)'
;MSIAIDPAARMPLTAHLRDLRKRLMRCLLLLAVVFAGLFPLAQPLYTLISEPLRRFLPQGASMIATSVTSPFLTPFKLTAMCALFVAMPLLLHQAWGFIAPGLYRRERRIALPLLVSSIVLFYAGMAFAFYLVFPMMFGFFASVTPDGVAMMTDISQYLDFIMALFLAFGLAFEIPVATFIVVWAGLADVPTLRRSRPYVIVGCFVVGMILTPPDVFSQTLLAVPMWLLFEAGLLATAAASHKPGAGEGRASRRTGST
;
A
#
# COMPACT_ATOMS: atom_id res chain seq x y z
N MET A 1 -8.09 41.78 -2.91
CA MET A 1 -8.21 41.30 -1.52
C MET A 1 -7.12 40.26 -1.33
N SER A 2 -5.98 40.71 -0.80
CA SER A 2 -4.77 39.92 -0.64
C SER A 2 -5.05 38.79 0.35
N ILE A 3 -4.81 37.54 -0.04
CA ILE A 3 -4.86 36.40 0.89
C ILE A 3 -3.62 36.56 1.77
N ALA A 4 -3.78 37.23 2.91
CA ALA A 4 -2.81 37.18 3.97
C ALA A 4 -2.77 35.73 4.48
N ILE A 5 -1.70 35.01 4.12
CA ILE A 5 -1.38 33.73 4.75
C ILE A 5 -1.03 34.06 6.20
N ASP A 6 -1.91 33.68 7.11
CA ASP A 6 -1.72 33.88 8.55
C ASP A 6 -0.42 33.18 9.00
N PRO A 7 0.61 33.89 9.48
CA PRO A 7 1.92 33.32 9.79
C PRO A 7 1.88 32.34 10.98
N ALA A 8 0.78 32.30 11.75
CA ALA A 8 0.56 31.36 12.85
C ALA A 8 0.18 29.93 12.39
N ALA A 9 -0.17 29.72 11.11
CA ALA A 9 -0.51 28.41 10.57
C ALA A 9 0.68 27.65 9.96
N ARG A 10 1.88 28.25 9.91
CA ARG A 10 3.10 27.59 9.42
C ARG A 10 3.90 27.04 10.60
N MET A 11 3.76 25.76 10.89
CA MET A 11 4.82 25.07 11.64
C MET A 11 6.13 25.27 10.86
N PRO A 12 7.23 25.68 11.51
CA PRO A 12 8.51 25.76 10.83
C PRO A 12 8.86 24.36 10.27
N LEU A 13 9.45 24.29 9.07
CA LEU A 13 9.82 23.02 8.42
C LEU A 13 10.67 22.14 9.35
N THR A 14 11.48 22.76 10.22
CA THR A 14 12.26 22.07 11.26
C THR A 14 11.40 21.38 12.32
N ALA A 15 10.23 21.92 12.66
CA ALA A 15 9.27 21.27 13.54
C ALA A 15 8.55 20.11 12.84
N HIS A 16 8.17 20.27 11.57
CA HIS A 16 7.55 19.19 10.79
C HIS A 16 8.50 17.99 10.59
N LEU A 17 9.76 18.25 10.27
CA LEU A 17 10.80 17.21 10.18
C LEU A 17 11.09 16.56 11.54
N ARG A 18 11.05 17.32 12.63
CA ARG A 18 11.21 16.78 13.99
C ARG A 18 10.08 15.84 14.37
N ASP A 19 8.85 16.19 14.00
CA ASP A 19 7.71 15.31 14.14
C ASP A 19 7.93 14.05 13.32
N LEU A 20 8.21 14.15 12.01
CA LEU A 20 8.49 12.98 11.15
C LEU A 20 9.52 12.03 11.78
N ARG A 21 10.64 12.55 12.27
CA ARG A 21 11.66 11.74 12.97
C ARG A 21 11.09 11.02 14.18
N LYS A 22 10.34 11.72 15.04
CA LYS A 22 9.71 11.12 16.23
C LYS A 22 8.71 10.02 15.85
N ARG A 23 7.96 10.24 14.76
CA ARG A 23 6.99 9.27 14.23
C ARG A 23 7.69 8.04 13.67
N LEU A 24 8.74 8.23 12.87
CA LEU A 24 9.54 7.16 12.30
C LEU A 24 10.20 6.30 13.40
N MET A 25 10.76 6.93 14.43
CA MET A 25 11.34 6.21 15.57
C MET A 25 10.31 5.38 16.32
N ARG A 26 9.06 5.86 16.46
CA ARG A 26 7.97 5.07 17.04
C ARG A 26 7.57 3.91 16.14
N CYS A 27 7.45 4.12 14.83
CA CYS A 27 7.18 3.05 13.87
C CYS A 27 8.24 1.94 13.98
N LEU A 28 9.51 2.33 14.03
CA LEU A 28 10.63 1.40 14.15
C LEU A 28 10.60 0.67 15.50
N LEU A 29 10.33 1.37 16.60
CA LEU A 29 10.21 0.77 17.93
C LEU A 29 9.04 -0.22 18.00
N LEU A 30 7.87 0.15 17.47
CA LEU A 30 6.70 -0.73 17.41
C LEU A 30 7.00 -2.00 16.61
N LEU A 31 7.62 -1.84 15.44
CA LEU A 31 8.04 -2.96 14.61
C LEU A 31 9.04 -3.85 15.35
N ALA A 32 10.03 -3.27 16.03
CA ALA A 32 11.03 -4.01 16.80
C ALA A 32 10.40 -4.78 17.98
N VAL A 33 9.42 -4.19 18.68
CA VAL A 33 8.70 -4.84 19.78
C VAL A 33 7.87 -6.01 19.28
N VAL A 34 7.09 -5.82 18.20
CA VAL A 34 6.29 -6.89 17.59
C VAL A 34 7.18 -8.00 17.05
N PHE A 35 8.30 -7.64 16.39
CA PHE A 35 9.28 -8.60 15.91
C PHE A 35 9.92 -9.38 17.05
N ALA A 36 10.35 -8.73 18.13
CA ALA A 36 10.92 -9.41 19.29
C ALA A 36 9.93 -10.38 19.95
N GLY A 37 8.63 -10.06 19.96
CA GLY A 37 7.58 -10.96 20.44
C GLY A 37 7.33 -12.17 19.53
N LEU A 38 7.44 -11.99 18.20
CA LEU A 38 7.27 -13.06 17.22
C LEU A 38 8.54 -13.90 16.99
N PHE A 39 9.72 -13.36 17.33
CA PHE A 39 11.01 -13.99 17.08
C PHE A 39 11.14 -15.42 17.64
N PRO A 40 10.70 -15.72 18.88
CA PRO A 40 10.73 -17.10 19.39
C PRO A 40 9.82 -18.07 18.63
N LEU A 41 8.81 -17.55 17.93
CA LEU A 41 7.86 -18.32 17.14
C LEU A 41 8.24 -18.42 15.65
N ALA A 42 9.44 -18.00 15.26
CA ALA A 42 9.84 -17.93 13.85
C ALA A 42 9.71 -19.27 13.11
N GLN A 43 10.12 -20.38 13.75
CA GLN A 43 10.03 -21.73 13.19
C GLN A 43 8.56 -22.21 13.05
N PRO A 44 7.73 -22.19 14.11
CA PRO A 44 6.30 -22.50 14.01
C PRO A 44 5.53 -21.62 13.02
N LEU A 45 5.85 -20.33 12.98
CA LEU A 45 5.19 -19.38 12.08
C LEU A 45 5.53 -19.69 10.62
N TYR A 46 6.78 -20.07 10.38
CA TYR A 46 7.23 -20.51 9.06
C TYR A 46 6.50 -21.76 8.59
N THR A 47 6.36 -22.79 9.42
CA THR A 47 5.63 -24.01 9.01
C THR A 47 4.16 -23.72 8.74
N LEU A 48 3.51 -22.90 9.58
CA LEU A 48 2.11 -22.52 9.44
C LEU A 48 1.84 -21.71 8.16
N ILE A 49 2.68 -20.73 7.85
CA ILE A 49 2.48 -19.84 6.69
C ILE A 49 2.97 -20.49 5.40
N SER A 50 4.03 -21.30 5.44
CA SER A 50 4.52 -21.97 4.23
C SER A 50 3.57 -23.05 3.72
N GLU A 51 2.79 -23.71 4.59
CA GLU A 51 1.85 -24.76 4.19
C GLU A 51 0.82 -24.30 3.12
N PRO A 52 0.04 -23.22 3.32
CA PRO A 52 -0.90 -22.76 2.30
C PRO A 52 -0.20 -22.27 1.03
N LEU A 53 1.01 -21.71 1.16
CA LEU A 53 1.78 -21.26 0.00
C LEU A 53 2.26 -22.45 -0.84
N ARG A 54 2.65 -23.57 -0.20
CA ARG A 54 3.06 -24.81 -0.87
C ARG A 54 1.96 -25.42 -1.75
N ARG A 55 0.68 -25.16 -1.46
CA ARG A 55 -0.45 -25.66 -2.26
C ARG A 55 -0.51 -25.05 -3.66
N PHE A 56 0.13 -23.91 -3.88
CA PHE A 56 0.22 -23.28 -5.20
C PHE A 56 1.40 -23.78 -6.04
N LEU A 57 2.26 -24.67 -5.50
CA LEU A 57 3.25 -25.36 -6.30
C LEU A 57 2.65 -26.57 -7.03
N PRO A 58 3.16 -26.93 -8.22
CA PRO A 58 2.76 -28.13 -8.94
C PRO A 58 2.95 -29.40 -8.09
N GLN A 59 2.07 -30.39 -8.27
CA GLN A 59 2.17 -31.68 -7.57
C GLN A 59 3.51 -32.35 -7.89
N GLY A 60 4.34 -32.61 -6.87
CA GLY A 60 5.67 -33.19 -7.02
C GLY A 60 6.84 -32.19 -7.02
N ALA A 61 6.57 -30.88 -7.01
CA ALA A 61 7.62 -29.87 -6.86
C ALA A 61 8.13 -29.81 -5.41
N SER A 62 9.39 -30.21 -5.20
CA SER A 62 10.09 -29.98 -3.94
C SER A 62 10.72 -28.59 -3.93
N MET A 63 10.47 -27.81 -2.88
CA MET A 63 11.24 -26.59 -2.64
C MET A 63 12.68 -26.99 -2.32
N ILE A 64 13.63 -26.41 -3.04
CA ILE A 64 15.05 -26.61 -2.80
C ILE A 64 15.62 -25.38 -2.08
N ALA A 65 16.67 -25.58 -1.28
CA ALA A 65 17.48 -24.50 -0.78
C ALA A 65 18.77 -24.47 -1.60
N THR A 66 18.90 -23.47 -2.47
CA THR A 66 20.09 -23.30 -3.32
C THR A 66 21.27 -22.70 -2.56
N SER A 67 21.00 -21.92 -1.50
CA SER A 67 22.00 -21.37 -0.60
C SER A 67 21.98 -22.07 0.75
N VAL A 68 23.17 -22.29 1.32
CA VAL A 68 23.38 -22.82 2.67
C VAL A 68 22.77 -21.93 3.76
N THR A 69 22.60 -20.64 3.48
CA THR A 69 22.02 -19.69 4.44
C THR A 69 20.50 -19.63 4.39
N SER A 70 19.85 -20.14 3.32
CA SER A 70 18.40 -20.05 3.14
C SER A 70 17.62 -20.68 4.30
N PRO A 71 17.90 -21.91 4.76
CA PRO A 71 17.14 -22.53 5.86
C PRO A 71 17.24 -21.76 7.18
N PHE A 72 18.33 -21.02 7.38
CA PHE A 72 18.54 -20.21 8.58
C PHE A 72 17.88 -18.83 8.47
N LEU A 73 18.07 -18.10 7.35
CA LEU A 73 17.61 -16.72 7.21
C LEU A 73 16.13 -16.60 6.84
N THR A 74 15.58 -17.57 6.12
CA THR A 74 14.20 -17.52 5.61
C THR A 74 13.15 -17.40 6.73
N PRO A 75 13.20 -18.18 7.83
CA PRO A 75 12.28 -18.01 8.95
C PRO A 75 12.35 -16.61 9.60
N PHE A 76 13.55 -16.04 9.72
CA PHE A 76 13.73 -14.69 10.28
C PHE A 76 13.16 -13.60 9.36
N LYS A 77 13.40 -13.69 8.05
CA LYS A 77 12.83 -12.78 7.05
C LYS A 77 11.31 -12.81 7.10
N LEU A 78 10.73 -14.01 7.10
CA LEU A 78 9.28 -14.19 7.18
C LEU A 78 8.72 -13.58 8.46
N THR A 79 9.35 -13.84 9.60
CA THR A 79 8.92 -13.30 10.90
C THR A 79 8.98 -11.78 10.93
N ALA A 80 10.03 -11.18 10.34
CA ALA A 80 10.13 -9.72 10.20
C ALA A 80 8.98 -9.14 9.37
N MET A 81 8.59 -9.84 8.30
CA MET A 81 7.51 -9.38 7.44
C MET A 81 6.12 -9.59 8.06
N CYS A 82 5.91 -10.69 8.78
CA CYS A 82 4.73 -10.89 9.60
C CYS A 82 4.62 -9.82 10.69
N ALA A 83 5.73 -9.47 11.34
CA ALA A 83 5.76 -8.39 12.31
C ALA A 83 5.34 -7.06 11.68
N LEU A 84 5.77 -6.78 10.45
CA LEU A 84 5.35 -5.61 9.69
C LEU A 84 3.83 -5.61 9.44
N PHE A 85 3.26 -6.73 8.98
CA PHE A 85 1.82 -6.82 8.70
C PHE A 85 0.95 -6.74 9.96
N VAL A 86 1.42 -7.28 11.08
CA VAL A 86 0.76 -7.15 12.39
C VAL A 86 0.87 -5.71 12.92
N ALA A 87 2.02 -5.05 12.72
CA ALA A 87 2.21 -3.67 13.11
C ALA A 87 1.50 -2.67 12.20
N MET A 88 1.02 -3.08 11.02
CA MET A 88 0.49 -2.19 9.99
C MET A 88 -0.65 -1.26 10.44
N PRO A 89 -1.63 -1.69 11.26
CA PRO A 89 -2.65 -0.79 11.78
C PRO A 89 -2.07 0.37 12.59
N LEU A 90 -1.02 0.11 13.37
CA LEU A 90 -0.32 1.12 14.15
C LEU A 90 0.57 2.00 13.28
N LEU A 91 1.20 1.44 12.24
CA LEU A 91 1.99 2.18 11.26
C LEU A 91 1.12 3.14 10.45
N LEU A 92 -0.04 2.68 9.97
CA LEU A 92 -1.03 3.52 9.30
C LEU A 92 -1.56 4.60 10.23
N HIS A 93 -1.88 4.27 11.49
CA HIS A 93 -2.26 5.29 12.48
C HIS A 93 -1.19 6.37 12.67
N GLN A 94 0.08 5.96 12.73
CA GLN A 94 1.20 6.87 12.91
C GLN A 94 1.45 7.75 11.67
N ALA A 95 1.27 7.19 10.47
CA ALA A 95 1.31 7.90 9.19
C ALA A 95 0.16 8.92 9.07
N TRP A 96 -1.06 8.52 9.45
CA TRP A 96 -2.21 9.41 9.53
C TRP A 96 -1.99 10.58 10.47
N GLY A 97 -1.36 10.35 11.63
CA GLY A 97 -1.04 11.42 12.55
C GLY A 97 -0.01 12.42 11.98
N PHE A 98 0.77 12.07 10.96
CA PHE A 98 1.66 13.01 10.25
C PHE A 98 0.91 13.89 9.24
N ILE A 99 -0.14 13.33 8.61
CA ILE A 99 -0.99 14.02 7.63
C ILE A 99 -2.03 14.92 8.35
N ALA A 100 -2.58 14.46 9.48
CA ALA A 100 -3.59 15.14 10.28
C ALA A 100 -3.30 16.59 10.74
N PRO A 101 -2.06 17.04 11.03
CA PRO A 101 -1.82 18.45 11.36
C PRO A 101 -2.09 19.42 10.21
N GLY A 102 -2.14 18.95 8.95
CA GLY A 102 -2.56 19.75 7.79
C GLY A 102 -4.09 19.83 7.61
N LEU A 103 -4.85 18.99 8.32
CA LEU A 103 -6.30 18.98 8.30
C LEU A 103 -6.85 20.02 9.26
N TYR A 104 -7.68 20.94 8.77
CA TYR A 104 -8.34 21.93 9.61
C TYR A 104 -9.07 21.26 10.79
N ARG A 105 -8.96 21.86 11.97
CA ARG A 105 -9.48 21.38 13.27
C ARG A 105 -10.97 20.93 13.26
N ARG A 106 -11.74 21.28 12.22
CA ARG A 106 -13.16 20.93 12.06
C ARG A 106 -13.41 19.59 11.35
N GLU A 107 -12.40 18.97 10.74
CA GLU A 107 -12.56 17.77 9.89
C GLU A 107 -12.05 16.46 10.50
N ARG A 108 -11.65 16.49 11.78
CA ARG A 108 -11.17 15.30 12.53
C ARG A 108 -12.15 14.12 12.50
N ARG A 109 -13.44 14.36 12.22
CA ARG A 109 -14.48 13.33 12.11
C ARG A 109 -14.35 12.45 10.86
N ILE A 110 -13.75 12.94 9.77
CA ILE A 110 -13.52 12.18 8.53
C ILE A 110 -12.20 11.39 8.60
N ALA A 111 -11.23 11.85 9.40
CA ALA A 111 -9.95 11.17 9.55
C ALA A 111 -10.07 9.76 10.16
N LEU A 112 -10.99 9.55 11.11
CA LEU A 112 -11.19 8.24 11.74
C LEU A 112 -11.76 7.18 10.78
N PRO A 113 -12.90 7.40 10.09
CA PRO A 113 -13.43 6.42 9.15
C PRO A 113 -12.47 6.17 7.99
N LEU A 114 -11.69 7.18 7.58
CA LEU A 114 -10.71 7.02 6.51
C LEU A 114 -9.49 6.20 6.95
N LEU A 115 -9.03 6.36 8.21
CA LEU A 115 -8.02 5.48 8.81
C LEU A 115 -8.52 4.03 8.90
N VAL A 116 -9.73 3.81 9.39
CA VAL A 116 -10.32 2.46 9.46
C VAL A 116 -10.44 1.87 8.06
N SER A 117 -10.89 2.67 7.09
CA SER A 117 -10.95 2.26 5.68
C SER A 117 -9.58 1.89 5.14
N SER A 118 -8.52 2.65 5.42
CA SER A 118 -7.14 2.29 4.99
C SER A 118 -6.72 0.94 5.54
N ILE A 119 -6.89 0.72 6.86
CA ILE A 119 -6.53 -0.56 7.49
C ILE A 119 -7.28 -1.74 6.84
N VAL A 120 -8.58 -1.59 6.60
CA VAL A 120 -9.38 -2.61 5.91
C VAL A 120 -8.89 -2.82 4.48
N LEU A 121 -8.60 -1.74 3.76
CA LEU A 121 -8.17 -1.78 2.37
C LEU A 121 -6.78 -2.42 2.22
N PHE A 122 -5.86 -2.17 3.15
CA PHE A 122 -4.56 -2.83 3.22
C PHE A 122 -4.70 -4.36 3.31
N TYR A 123 -5.49 -4.85 4.27
CA TYR A 123 -5.73 -6.29 4.42
C TYR A 123 -6.55 -6.87 3.26
N ALA A 124 -7.47 -6.10 2.68
CA ALA A 124 -8.15 -6.48 1.44
C ALA A 124 -7.17 -6.60 0.27
N GLY A 125 -6.14 -5.75 0.20
CA GLY A 125 -5.05 -5.84 -0.78
C GLY A 125 -4.20 -7.08 -0.59
N MET A 126 -3.87 -7.44 0.65
CA MET A 126 -3.20 -8.70 0.95
C MET A 126 -4.06 -9.91 0.55
N ALA A 127 -5.36 -9.88 0.86
CA ALA A 127 -6.29 -10.93 0.45
C ALA A 127 -6.40 -11.03 -1.08
N PHE A 128 -6.47 -9.90 -1.78
CA PHE A 128 -6.48 -9.83 -3.24
C PHE A 128 -5.22 -10.47 -3.84
N ALA A 129 -4.04 -10.16 -3.28
CA ALA A 129 -2.79 -10.78 -3.71
C ALA A 129 -2.82 -12.31 -3.52
N PHE A 130 -3.26 -12.79 -2.36
CA PHE A 130 -3.31 -14.23 -2.05
C PHE A 130 -4.31 -15.00 -2.91
N TYR A 131 -5.55 -14.50 -3.02
CA TYR A 131 -6.65 -15.25 -3.64
C TYR A 131 -6.74 -15.08 -5.15
N LEU A 132 -6.24 -13.98 -5.72
CA LEU A 132 -6.39 -13.69 -7.14
C LEU A 132 -5.05 -13.69 -7.88
N VAL A 133 -4.07 -12.93 -7.37
CA VAL A 133 -2.80 -12.74 -8.08
C VAL A 133 -1.93 -13.99 -8.05
N PHE A 134 -1.79 -14.62 -6.88
CA PHE A 134 -0.98 -15.84 -6.74
C PHE A 134 -1.42 -16.97 -7.68
N PRO A 135 -2.70 -17.41 -7.68
CA PRO A 135 -3.11 -18.50 -8.56
C PRO A 135 -2.95 -18.16 -10.04
N MET A 136 -3.22 -16.90 -10.43
CA MET A 136 -3.07 -16.49 -11.83
C MET A 136 -1.60 -16.51 -12.27
N MET A 137 -0.69 -16.06 -11.40
CA MET A 137 0.74 -16.01 -11.71
C MET A 137 1.38 -17.40 -11.72
N PHE A 138 1.14 -18.24 -10.69
CA PHE A 138 1.68 -19.60 -10.67
C PHE A 138 1.02 -20.49 -11.73
N GLY A 139 -0.26 -20.28 -12.04
CA GLY A 139 -0.92 -20.92 -13.16
C GLY A 139 -0.26 -20.58 -14.50
N PHE A 140 0.12 -19.32 -14.71
CA PHE A 140 0.88 -18.91 -15.88
C PHE A 140 2.26 -19.58 -15.93
N PHE A 141 3.04 -19.53 -14.85
CA PHE A 141 4.36 -20.19 -14.81
C PHE A 141 4.25 -21.70 -15.08
N ALA A 142 3.23 -22.36 -14.54
CA ALA A 142 2.99 -23.77 -14.81
C ALA A 142 2.67 -24.03 -16.29
N SER A 143 1.86 -23.16 -16.92
CA SER A 143 1.46 -23.31 -18.33
C SER A 143 2.59 -23.08 -19.34
N VAL A 144 3.62 -22.32 -18.98
CA VAL A 144 4.77 -22.02 -19.85
C VAL A 144 5.91 -23.03 -19.66
N THR A 145 5.84 -23.86 -18.60
CA THR A 145 6.85 -24.89 -18.35
C THR A 145 6.76 -26.00 -19.39
N PRO A 146 7.83 -26.28 -20.16
CA PRO A 146 7.81 -27.34 -21.17
C PRO A 146 7.60 -28.73 -20.57
N ASP A 147 6.93 -29.61 -21.33
CA ASP A 147 6.74 -31.01 -20.96
C ASP A 147 8.11 -31.69 -20.71
N GLY A 148 8.30 -32.22 -19.50
CA GLY A 148 9.54 -32.88 -19.08
C GLY A 148 10.49 -32.02 -18.23
N VAL A 149 10.19 -30.73 -18.00
CA VAL A 149 10.95 -29.88 -17.06
C VAL A 149 10.22 -29.80 -15.72
N ALA A 150 10.85 -30.29 -14.65
CA ALA A 150 10.33 -30.12 -13.30
C ALA A 150 10.54 -28.68 -12.82
N MET A 151 9.46 -27.96 -12.54
CA MET A 151 9.54 -26.64 -11.93
C MET A 151 9.99 -26.77 -10.47
N MET A 152 11.28 -26.52 -10.21
CA MET A 152 11.84 -26.46 -8.85
C MET A 152 12.08 -25.00 -8.49
N THR A 153 11.45 -24.53 -7.41
CA THR A 153 11.61 -23.16 -6.92
C THR A 153 12.46 -23.12 -5.66
N ASP A 154 13.33 -22.11 -5.55
CA ASP A 154 14.09 -21.85 -4.34
C ASP A 154 13.17 -21.25 -3.27
N ILE A 155 13.29 -21.76 -2.05
CA ILE A 155 12.40 -21.40 -0.95
C ILE A 155 12.55 -19.94 -0.48
N SER A 156 13.77 -19.40 -0.52
CA SER A 156 14.01 -18.00 -0.17
C SER A 156 13.45 -17.10 -1.26
N GLN A 157 13.74 -17.39 -2.53
CA GLN A 157 13.25 -16.56 -3.64
C GLN A 157 11.73 -16.56 -3.72
N TYR A 158 11.11 -17.73 -3.54
CA TYR A 158 9.66 -17.87 -3.51
C TYR A 158 9.01 -17.03 -2.40
N LEU A 159 9.56 -17.10 -1.18
CA LEU A 159 9.05 -16.30 -0.06
C LEU A 159 9.36 -14.81 -0.20
N ASP A 160 10.56 -14.45 -0.66
CA ASP A 160 10.95 -13.07 -0.93
C ASP A 160 9.97 -12.43 -1.94
N PHE A 161 9.62 -13.16 -3.00
CA PHE A 161 8.64 -12.75 -3.98
C PHE A 161 7.23 -12.54 -3.37
N ILE A 162 6.74 -13.53 -2.62
CA ILE A 162 5.40 -13.49 -1.99
C ILE A 162 5.29 -12.37 -0.96
N MET A 163 6.32 -12.20 -0.14
CA MET A 163 6.40 -11.13 0.86
C MET A 163 6.39 -9.75 0.19
N ALA A 164 7.18 -9.58 -0.87
CA ALA A 164 7.21 -8.34 -1.64
C ALA A 164 5.85 -8.06 -2.29
N LEU A 165 5.19 -9.09 -2.82
CA LEU A 165 3.89 -8.98 -3.46
C LEU A 165 2.78 -8.57 -2.48
N PHE A 166 2.76 -9.16 -1.28
CA PHE A 166 1.84 -8.74 -0.22
C PHE A 166 2.04 -7.30 0.20
N LEU A 167 3.30 -6.89 0.39
CA LEU A 167 3.62 -5.52 0.76
C LEU A 167 3.20 -4.55 -0.35
N ALA A 168 3.51 -4.87 -1.60
CA ALA A 168 3.18 -4.05 -2.76
C ALA A 168 1.68 -3.88 -2.94
N PHE A 169 0.91 -4.97 -2.91
CA PHE A 169 -0.55 -4.88 -3.05
C PHE A 169 -1.22 -4.26 -1.84
N GLY A 170 -0.75 -4.56 -0.62
CA GLY A 170 -1.23 -3.89 0.59
C GLY A 170 -1.06 -2.38 0.47
N LEU A 171 0.12 -1.90 0.05
CA LEU A 171 0.38 -0.48 -0.15
C LEU A 171 -0.33 0.10 -1.39
N ALA A 172 -0.47 -0.66 -2.48
CA ALA A 172 -1.19 -0.21 -3.67
C ALA A 172 -2.68 0.00 -3.39
N PHE A 173 -3.26 -0.81 -2.50
CA PHE A 173 -4.62 -0.62 -2.02
C PHE A 173 -4.79 0.67 -1.20
N GLU A 174 -3.71 1.35 -0.78
CA GLU A 174 -3.79 2.68 -0.19
C GLU A 174 -3.87 3.82 -1.23
N ILE A 175 -3.62 3.55 -2.52
CA ILE A 175 -3.68 4.54 -3.60
C ILE A 175 -5.05 5.26 -3.66
N PRO A 176 -6.21 4.58 -3.55
CA PRO A 176 -7.51 5.25 -3.52
C PRO A 176 -7.64 6.25 -2.37
N VAL A 177 -7.20 5.85 -1.17
CA VAL A 177 -7.24 6.69 0.04
C VAL A 177 -6.31 7.88 -0.12
N ALA A 178 -5.08 7.65 -0.61
CA ALA A 178 -4.11 8.71 -0.88
C ALA A 178 -4.64 9.72 -1.92
N THR A 179 -5.26 9.23 -2.99
CA THR A 179 -5.87 10.08 -4.04
C THR A 179 -6.97 10.96 -3.46
N PHE A 180 -7.84 10.39 -2.62
CA PHE A 180 -8.89 11.13 -1.94
C PHE A 180 -8.33 12.23 -1.05
N ILE A 181 -7.30 11.92 -0.24
CA ILE A 181 -6.65 12.88 0.66
C ILE A 181 -6.02 14.04 -0.12
N VAL A 182 -5.34 13.76 -1.23
CA VAL A 182 -4.67 14.80 -2.04
C VAL A 182 -5.67 15.81 -2.58
N VAL A 183 -6.82 15.34 -3.09
CA VAL A 183 -7.88 16.24 -3.59
C VAL A 183 -8.55 16.99 -2.45
N TRP A 184 -8.90 16.28 -1.39
CA TRP A 184 -9.62 16.86 -0.28
C TRP A 184 -8.79 17.86 0.52
N ALA A 185 -7.48 17.67 0.63
CA ALA A 185 -6.55 18.65 1.19
C ALA A 185 -6.27 19.83 0.24
N GLY A 186 -6.81 19.83 -0.98
CA GLY A 186 -6.63 20.90 -1.97
C GLY A 186 -5.23 20.94 -2.59
N LEU A 187 -4.45 19.85 -2.52
CA LEU A 187 -3.11 19.78 -3.15
C LEU A 187 -3.21 19.60 -4.67
N ALA A 188 -4.26 18.93 -5.16
CA ALA A 188 -4.53 18.78 -6.59
C ALA A 188 -6.03 18.64 -6.87
N ASP A 189 -6.45 19.03 -8.06
CA ASP A 189 -7.83 18.83 -8.51
C ASP A 189 -8.01 17.49 -9.26
N VAL A 190 -9.23 16.97 -9.28
CA VAL A 190 -9.63 15.80 -10.10
C VAL A 190 -9.17 15.90 -11.56
N PRO A 191 -9.38 17.01 -12.29
CA PRO A 191 -8.85 17.18 -13.66
C PRO A 191 -7.33 17.11 -13.74
N THR A 192 -6.59 17.59 -12.73
CA THR A 192 -5.13 17.51 -12.69
C THR A 192 -4.67 16.06 -12.55
N LEU A 193 -5.26 15.31 -11.62
CA LEU A 193 -4.99 13.88 -11.46
C LEU A 193 -5.37 13.06 -12.69
N ARG A 194 -6.45 13.44 -13.40
CA ARG A 194 -6.83 12.82 -14.68
C ARG A 194 -5.76 13.03 -15.76
N ARG A 195 -5.09 14.19 -15.80
CA ARG A 195 -4.01 14.44 -16.76
C ARG A 195 -2.74 13.64 -16.41
N SER A 196 -2.54 13.31 -15.14
CA SER A 196 -1.37 12.55 -14.67
C SER A 196 -1.45 11.03 -14.87
N ARG A 197 -2.52 10.50 -15.49
CA ARG A 197 -2.69 9.06 -15.77
C ARG A 197 -1.45 8.39 -16.40
N PRO A 198 -0.79 8.97 -17.42
CA PRO A 198 0.37 8.33 -18.04
C PRO A 198 1.50 8.10 -17.04
N TYR A 199 1.73 9.03 -16.11
CA TYR A 199 2.76 8.90 -15.08
C TYR A 199 2.43 7.80 -14.07
N VAL A 200 1.15 7.66 -13.70
CA VAL A 200 0.71 6.59 -12.79
C VAL A 200 0.88 5.23 -13.46
N ILE A 201 0.50 5.10 -14.74
CA ILE A 201 0.68 3.86 -15.50
C ILE A 201 2.16 3.47 -15.52
N VAL A 202 3.06 4.40 -15.86
CA VAL A 202 4.52 4.14 -15.83
C VAL A 202 4.96 3.72 -14.43
N GLY A 203 4.50 4.40 -13.38
CA GLY A 203 4.78 4.03 -11.99
C GLY A 203 4.34 2.61 -11.65
N CYS A 204 3.13 2.21 -12.06
CA CYS A 204 2.63 0.84 -11.86
C CYS A 204 3.49 -0.20 -12.58
N PHE A 205 3.94 0.08 -13.79
CA PHE A 205 4.84 -0.81 -14.54
C PHE A 205 6.25 -0.89 -13.94
N VAL A 206 6.77 0.21 -13.40
CA VAL A 206 8.06 0.23 -12.69
C VAL A 206 7.98 -0.58 -11.40
N VAL A 207 6.91 -0.43 -10.63
CA VAL A 207 6.67 -1.25 -9.44
C VAL A 207 6.52 -2.72 -9.82
N GLY A 208 5.76 -3.02 -10.87
CA GLY A 208 5.67 -4.37 -11.43
C GLY A 208 7.04 -4.95 -11.76
N MET A 209 7.88 -4.20 -12.48
CA MET A 209 9.24 -4.63 -12.87
C MET A 209 10.17 -4.91 -11.68
N ILE A 210 10.02 -4.18 -10.57
CA ILE A 210 10.84 -4.39 -9.36
C ILE A 210 10.40 -5.65 -8.62
N LEU A 211 9.11 -5.96 -8.65
CA LEU A 211 8.52 -7.03 -7.86
C LEU A 211 8.52 -8.37 -8.58
N THR A 212 8.31 -8.36 -9.90
CA THR A 212 8.36 -9.57 -10.70
C THR A 212 9.74 -9.75 -11.30
N PRO A 213 10.12 -10.98 -11.64
CA PRO A 213 11.18 -11.23 -12.61
C PRO A 213 10.96 -10.40 -13.91
N PRO A 214 11.95 -10.34 -14.81
CA PRO A 214 11.81 -9.66 -16.11
C PRO A 214 10.89 -10.44 -17.06
N ASP A 215 9.63 -10.64 -16.65
CA ASP A 215 8.58 -11.32 -17.39
C ASP A 215 7.39 -10.37 -17.59
N VAL A 216 7.01 -10.16 -18.85
CA VAL A 216 6.00 -9.16 -19.24
C VAL A 216 4.60 -9.54 -18.73
N PHE A 217 4.31 -10.83 -18.63
CA PHE A 217 3.00 -11.31 -18.19
C PHE A 217 2.75 -10.99 -16.72
N SER A 218 3.64 -11.39 -15.81
CA SER A 218 3.46 -11.09 -14.38
C SER A 218 3.56 -9.58 -14.15
N GLN A 219 4.46 -8.88 -14.85
CA GLN A 219 4.56 -7.42 -14.75
C GLN A 219 3.23 -6.74 -15.11
N THR A 220 2.57 -7.13 -16.21
CA THR A 220 1.27 -6.58 -16.62
C THR A 220 0.14 -6.99 -15.68
N LEU A 221 0.15 -8.25 -15.23
CA LEU A 221 -0.80 -8.79 -14.25
C LEU A 221 -0.77 -8.02 -12.93
N LEU A 222 0.39 -7.53 -12.51
CA LEU A 222 0.53 -6.68 -11.33
C LEU A 222 0.18 -5.22 -11.62
N ALA A 223 0.63 -4.68 -12.74
CA ALA A 223 0.45 -3.26 -13.08
C ALA A 223 -1.02 -2.88 -13.31
N VAL A 224 -1.81 -3.75 -13.95
CA VAL A 224 -3.21 -3.47 -14.29
C VAL A 224 -4.08 -3.26 -13.05
N PRO A 225 -4.09 -4.16 -12.04
CA PRO A 225 -4.84 -3.92 -10.81
C PRO A 225 -4.42 -2.65 -10.08
N MET A 226 -3.12 -2.32 -10.03
CA MET A 226 -2.66 -1.07 -9.41
C MET A 226 -3.20 0.18 -10.13
N TRP A 227 -3.22 0.15 -11.46
CA TRP A 227 -3.82 1.22 -12.25
C TRP A 227 -5.34 1.32 -12.05
N LEU A 228 -6.04 0.18 -11.97
CA LEU A 228 -7.48 0.15 -11.68
C LEU A 228 -7.80 0.73 -10.29
N LEU A 229 -6.95 0.49 -9.29
CA LEU A 229 -7.10 1.09 -7.96
C LEU A 229 -6.97 2.62 -8.01
N PHE A 230 -6.00 3.14 -8.77
CA PHE A 230 -5.91 4.58 -9.00
C PHE A 230 -7.18 5.14 -9.65
N GLU A 231 -7.71 4.46 -10.67
CA GLU A 231 -8.94 4.88 -11.33
C GLU A 231 -10.15 4.85 -10.40
N ALA A 232 -10.28 3.79 -9.59
CA ALA A 232 -11.32 3.66 -8.58
C ALA A 232 -11.23 4.79 -7.54
N GLY A 233 -10.01 5.11 -7.09
CA GLY A 233 -9.75 6.25 -6.20
C GLY A 233 -10.17 7.58 -6.79
N LEU A 234 -9.84 7.82 -8.05
CA LEU A 234 -10.18 9.02 -8.78
C LEU A 234 -11.70 9.16 -8.98
N LEU A 235 -12.40 8.06 -9.28
CA LEU A 235 -13.85 8.01 -9.40
C LEU A 235 -14.55 8.25 -8.07
N ALA A 236 -14.11 7.57 -7.00
CA ALA A 236 -14.65 7.76 -5.65
C ALA A 236 -14.50 9.22 -5.18
N THR A 237 -13.33 9.81 -5.45
CA THR A 237 -13.05 11.20 -5.13
C THR A 237 -13.90 12.17 -5.95
N ALA A 238 -14.08 11.90 -7.25
CA ALA A 238 -14.96 12.68 -8.12
C ALA A 238 -16.44 12.63 -7.64
N ALA A 239 -16.93 11.44 -7.25
CA ALA A 239 -18.29 11.29 -6.73
C ALA A 239 -18.49 12.02 -5.39
N ALA A 240 -17.49 11.99 -4.51
CA ALA A 240 -17.53 12.69 -3.24
C ALA A 240 -17.48 14.22 -3.38
N SER A 241 -16.71 14.73 -4.35
CA SER A 241 -16.61 16.16 -4.66
C SER A 241 -17.80 16.70 -5.45
N HIS A 242 -18.62 15.83 -6.06
CA HIS A 242 -19.81 16.22 -6.81
C HIS A 242 -21.10 16.32 -5.97
N LYS A 243 -21.07 16.06 -4.66
CA LYS A 243 -22.24 16.27 -3.80
C LYS A 243 -22.60 17.78 -3.77
N PRO A 244 -23.75 18.19 -4.30
CA PRO A 244 -24.17 19.59 -4.32
C PRO A 244 -24.63 19.96 -2.91
N GLY A 245 -23.74 20.60 -2.15
CA GLY A 245 -24.00 21.00 -0.76
C GLY A 245 -23.13 22.18 -0.33
N ALA A 246 -22.93 23.15 -1.21
CA ALA A 246 -22.42 24.48 -0.86
C ALA A 246 -22.79 25.50 -1.96
N GLY A 247 -24.02 25.41 -2.46
CA GLY A 247 -24.67 26.52 -3.14
C GLY A 247 -25.35 27.38 -2.10
N GLU A 248 -24.61 28.23 -1.39
CA GLU A 248 -25.17 29.36 -0.64
C GLU A 248 -24.02 30.28 -0.20
N GLY A 249 -23.94 31.47 -0.80
CA GLY A 249 -23.01 32.51 -0.35
C GLY A 249 -22.49 33.50 -1.40
N ARG A 250 -22.69 33.26 -2.70
CA ARG A 250 -22.21 34.19 -3.75
C ARG A 250 -23.26 35.07 -4.41
N ALA A 251 -24.53 35.00 -4.00
CA ALA A 251 -25.62 35.80 -4.60
C ALA A 251 -25.95 37.13 -3.89
N SER A 252 -25.29 37.48 -2.77
CA SER A 252 -25.64 38.70 -2.00
C SER A 252 -24.71 39.91 -2.22
N ARG A 253 -23.87 39.93 -3.28
CA ARG A 253 -22.97 41.09 -3.55
C ARG A 253 -23.33 41.93 -4.76
N ARG A 254 -24.55 41.79 -5.30
CA ARG A 254 -25.07 42.63 -6.39
C ARG A 254 -26.34 43.38 -5.97
N THR A 255 -26.28 44.13 -4.90
CA THR A 255 -27.25 45.20 -4.60
C THR A 255 -26.66 46.06 -3.49
N GLY A 256 -26.14 47.24 -3.84
CA GLY A 256 -25.68 48.21 -2.83
C GLY A 256 -24.46 49.04 -3.20
N SER A 257 -24.53 49.79 -4.29
CA SER A 257 -23.99 51.16 -4.31
C SER A 257 -24.68 51.93 -5.45
N THR A 258 -25.80 52.55 -5.11
CA THR A 258 -26.22 53.82 -5.70
C THR A 258 -25.38 54.94 -5.10
#